data_AF-A0A7K6J2J7-F1
#
_entry.id   AF-A0A7K6J2J7-F1
#
_cell.length_a   1.000
_cell.length_b   1.000
_cell.length_c   1.000
_cell.angle_alpha   90.00
_cell.angle_beta   90.00
_cell.angle_gamma   90.00
#
_symmetry.space_group_name_H-M   'P 1'
#
loop_
_entity.id
_entity.type
_entity.pdbx_description
1 polymer ?
#
loop_
_entity_poly.entity_id
_entity_poly.type
_entity_poly.pdbx_seq_one_letter_code
_entity_poly.pdbx_strand_id
1 'polypeptide(L)'
;SFAEVKCSLCVVGIQALAEMNRWREVLSWVLQYYHAPEHLPPKVLELCILLYSKVGEPQVMLEVGSSWLRDHANQSLPEYGSLLELYLVHVLLPLGRFEGAEELVRGCDAFDGEQRLAFLGTICESRSQWAQREETRSAAEEQQDPVTETVLGVLSQKLLAMLTLLRRALRSMSNHFYLLPYKKMLLATFLLYLVVVRLDPASPTSLPFIYKLVQLFRQAWAAVLSPVHRPPIRD
;
A
#
# COMPACT_ATOMS: atom_id res chain seq x y z
N SER A 1 -1.55 -12.73 30.20
CA SER A 1 -2.66 -11.91 30.80
C SER A 1 -3.72 -11.57 29.73
N PHE A 2 -4.95 -11.18 30.06
CA PHE A 2 -5.95 -10.74 29.06
C PHE A 2 -5.44 -9.60 28.19
N ALA A 3 -4.71 -8.64 28.77
CA ALA A 3 -4.10 -7.52 28.05
C ALA A 3 -3.05 -7.97 27.01
N GLU A 4 -2.32 -9.04 27.31
CA GLU A 4 -1.31 -9.61 26.41
C GLU A 4 -1.97 -10.30 25.21
N VAL A 5 -3.04 -11.08 25.43
CA VAL A 5 -3.84 -11.67 24.35
C VAL A 5 -4.47 -10.59 23.49
N LYS A 6 -5.01 -9.52 24.12
CA LYS A 6 -5.54 -8.34 23.44
C LYS A 6 -4.48 -7.71 22.53
N CYS A 7 -3.26 -7.54 23.04
CA CYS A 7 -2.12 -7.02 22.29
C CYS A 7 -1.75 -7.93 21.11
N SER A 8 -1.55 -9.23 21.34
CA SER A 8 -1.19 -10.19 20.31
C SER A 8 -2.22 -10.27 19.17
N LEU A 9 -3.51 -10.27 19.50
CA LEU A 9 -4.57 -10.24 18.48
C LEU A 9 -4.55 -8.94 17.68
N CYS A 10 -4.30 -7.81 18.34
CA CYS A 10 -4.16 -6.52 17.68
C CYS A 10 -2.98 -6.51 16.69
N VAL A 11 -1.82 -7.05 17.09
CA VAL A 11 -0.64 -7.18 16.22
C VAL A 11 -0.98 -7.96 14.95
N VAL A 12 -1.63 -9.11 15.10
CA VAL A 12 -2.05 -9.93 13.95
C VAL A 12 -3.07 -9.19 13.07
N GLY A 13 -4.00 -8.45 13.67
CA GLY A 13 -4.96 -7.63 12.93
C GLY A 13 -4.30 -6.51 12.11
N ILE A 14 -3.33 -5.81 12.69
CA ILE A 14 -2.52 -4.80 11.99
C ILE A 14 -1.80 -5.42 10.81
N GLN A 15 -1.13 -6.56 11.03
CA GLN A 15 -0.38 -7.26 9.99
C GLN A 15 -1.31 -7.74 8.86
N ALA A 16 -2.45 -8.33 9.19
CA ALA A 16 -3.42 -8.78 8.18
C ALA A 16 -3.94 -7.60 7.34
N LEU A 17 -4.28 -6.47 7.96
CA LEU A 17 -4.69 -5.27 7.24
C LEU A 17 -3.55 -4.72 6.35
N ALA A 18 -2.31 -4.71 6.84
CA ALA A 18 -1.16 -4.28 6.06
C ALA A 18 -0.90 -5.19 4.85
N GLU A 19 -0.91 -6.51 5.02
CA GLU A 19 -0.73 -7.50 3.94
C GLU A 19 -1.86 -7.45 2.90
N MET A 20 -3.08 -7.10 3.32
CA MET A 20 -4.21 -6.87 2.40
C MET A 20 -4.17 -5.49 1.72
N ASN A 21 -3.09 -4.71 1.88
CA ASN A 21 -2.96 -3.33 1.39
C ASN A 21 -4.07 -2.37 1.91
N ARG A 22 -4.65 -2.71 3.07
CA ARG A 22 -5.67 -1.93 3.79
C ARG A 22 -5.06 -1.14 4.94
N TRP A 23 -3.80 -0.72 4.78
CA TRP A 23 -3.04 -0.01 5.81
C TRP A 23 -3.71 1.30 6.26
N ARG A 24 -4.48 1.97 5.39
CA ARG A 24 -5.22 3.21 5.72
C ARG A 24 -6.23 3.01 6.85
N GLU A 25 -6.78 1.81 6.98
CA GLU A 25 -7.81 1.48 7.97
C GLU A 25 -7.21 1.15 9.34
N VAL A 26 -5.93 0.78 9.39
CA VAL A 26 -5.25 0.26 10.59
C VAL A 26 -5.42 1.20 11.77
N LEU A 27 -5.06 2.48 11.63
CA LEU A 27 -5.08 3.39 12.77
C LEU A 27 -6.50 3.61 13.30
N SER A 28 -7.48 3.78 12.40
CA SER A 28 -8.89 3.94 12.80
C SER A 28 -9.42 2.71 13.55
N TRP A 29 -9.03 1.51 13.10
CA TRP A 29 -9.41 0.26 13.74
C TRP A 29 -8.74 0.08 15.11
N VAL A 30 -7.43 0.38 15.20
CA VAL A 30 -6.66 0.31 16.45
C VAL A 30 -7.23 1.28 17.49
N LEU A 31 -7.54 2.53 17.09
CA LEU A 31 -8.11 3.53 17.99
C LEU A 31 -9.56 3.20 18.39
N GLN A 32 -10.34 2.52 17.55
CA GLN A 32 -11.63 1.97 18.00
C GLN A 32 -11.45 0.90 19.09
N TYR A 33 -10.35 0.16 19.06
CA TYR A 33 -10.09 -0.95 19.98
C TYR A 33 -9.45 -0.52 21.33
N TYR A 34 -8.69 0.57 21.34
CA TYR A 34 -8.03 1.12 22.55
C TYR A 34 -8.57 2.49 22.99
N HIS A 35 -9.51 3.06 22.24
CA HIS A 35 -10.21 4.33 22.45
C HIS A 35 -9.36 5.59 22.33
N ALA A 36 -8.13 5.60 22.82
CA ALA A 36 -7.27 6.77 22.82
C ALA A 36 -5.82 6.39 22.49
N PRO A 37 -5.03 7.28 21.84
CA PRO A 37 -3.63 7.04 21.55
C PRO A 37 -2.82 6.73 22.81
N GLU A 38 -3.08 7.40 23.93
CA GLU A 38 -2.36 7.25 25.21
C GLU A 38 -2.45 5.83 25.77
N HIS A 39 -3.52 5.10 25.46
CA HIS A 39 -3.76 3.74 25.92
C HIS A 39 -3.18 2.65 25.00
N LEU A 40 -2.49 3.04 23.93
CA LEU A 40 -1.89 2.06 23.02
C LEU A 40 -0.76 1.31 23.72
N PRO A 41 -0.76 -0.04 23.66
CA PRO A 41 0.40 -0.81 24.09
C PRO A 41 1.65 -0.38 23.30
N PRO A 42 2.84 -0.33 23.93
CA PRO A 42 4.08 0.06 23.25
C PRO A 42 4.30 -0.65 21.91
N LYS A 43 4.08 -1.96 21.89
CA LYS A 43 4.27 -2.78 20.68
C LYS A 43 3.29 -2.44 19.55
N VAL A 44 2.07 -2.02 19.90
CA VAL A 44 1.07 -1.62 18.91
C VAL A 44 1.47 -0.28 18.28
N LEU A 45 1.90 0.68 19.10
CA LEU A 45 2.39 1.97 18.61
C LEU A 45 3.62 1.80 17.71
N GLU A 46 4.60 0.99 18.12
CA GLU A 46 5.80 0.66 17.35
C GLU A 46 5.43 0.18 15.94
N LEU A 47 4.52 -0.78 15.84
CA LEU A 47 4.07 -1.34 14.55
C LEU A 47 3.34 -0.31 13.69
N CYS A 48 2.52 0.56 14.29
CA CYS A 48 1.86 1.63 13.56
C CYS A 48 2.89 2.62 12.99
N ILE A 49 3.86 3.07 13.79
CA ILE A 49 4.93 3.97 13.32
C ILE A 49 5.70 3.33 12.15
N LEU A 50 6.13 2.08 12.30
CA LEU A 50 6.86 1.36 11.26
C LEU A 50 6.03 1.16 9.99
N LEU A 51 4.75 0.82 10.12
CA LEU A 51 3.85 0.65 8.99
C LEU A 51 3.71 1.96 8.20
N TYR A 52 3.34 3.05 8.87
CA TYR A 52 3.10 4.34 8.22
C TYR A 52 4.39 4.94 7.64
N SER A 53 5.53 4.72 8.31
CA SER A 53 6.84 5.05 7.74
C SER A 53 7.12 4.26 6.46
N LYS A 54 6.87 2.95 6.47
CA LYS A 54 7.12 2.04 5.33
C LYS A 54 6.27 2.38 4.10
N VAL A 55 5.02 2.79 4.29
CA VAL A 55 4.13 3.19 3.18
C VAL A 55 4.34 4.64 2.74
N GLY A 56 5.30 5.36 3.33
CA GLY A 56 5.62 6.75 2.97
C GLY A 56 4.64 7.79 3.49
N GLU A 57 3.86 7.46 4.52
CA GLU A 57 2.84 8.34 5.12
C GLU A 57 3.07 8.57 6.63
N PRO A 58 4.28 8.95 7.07
CA PRO A 58 4.59 9.12 8.49
C PRO A 58 3.77 10.22 9.18
N GLN A 59 3.25 11.19 8.42
CA GLN A 59 2.37 12.27 8.90
C GLN A 59 1.15 11.78 9.68
N VAL A 60 0.64 10.59 9.34
CA VAL A 60 -0.52 9.98 10.00
C VAL A 60 -0.24 9.72 11.48
N MET A 61 1.03 9.53 11.85
CA MET A 61 1.45 9.22 13.21
C MET A 61 1.83 10.43 14.06
N LEU A 62 1.80 11.67 13.53
CA LEU A 62 2.19 12.88 14.27
C LEU A 62 1.37 13.07 15.56
N GLU A 63 0.04 13.11 15.45
CA GLU A 63 -0.82 13.34 16.61
C GLU A 63 -0.81 12.14 17.56
N VAL A 64 -0.83 10.92 17.02
CA VAL A 64 -0.88 9.69 17.82
C VAL A 64 0.41 9.47 18.61
N GLY A 65 1.57 9.63 17.97
CA GLY A 65 2.86 9.51 18.65
C GLY A 65 3.08 10.62 19.67
N SER A 66 2.74 11.87 19.33
CA SER A 66 2.90 12.99 20.27
C SER A 66 1.98 12.90 21.49
N SER A 67 0.73 12.47 21.32
CA SER A 67 -0.21 12.21 22.43
C SER A 67 0.33 11.09 23.34
N TRP A 68 0.77 9.97 22.76
CA TRP A 68 1.32 8.86 23.55
C TRP A 68 2.57 9.25 24.36
N LEU A 69 3.49 10.02 23.76
CA LEU A 69 4.74 10.45 24.41
C LEU A 69 4.52 11.51 25.51
N ARG A 70 3.47 12.33 25.41
CA ARG A 70 3.14 13.35 26.41
C ARG A 70 2.47 12.77 27.65
N ASP A 71 1.91 11.57 27.56
CA ASP A 71 1.23 10.93 28.68
C ASP A 71 2.24 10.47 29.75
N HIS A 72 1.99 10.89 31.00
CA HIS A 72 2.89 10.60 32.12
C HIS A 72 2.93 9.11 32.50
N ALA A 73 1.88 8.34 32.26
CA ALA A 73 1.89 6.91 32.54
C ALA A 73 2.86 6.20 31.58
N ASN A 74 2.92 6.64 30.32
CA ASN A 74 3.81 6.08 29.30
C ASN A 74 5.28 6.44 29.51
N GLN A 75 5.58 7.60 30.08
CA GLN A 75 6.97 8.04 30.38
C GLN A 75 7.69 7.11 31.36
N SER A 76 6.95 6.37 32.18
CA SER A 76 7.52 5.40 33.13
C SER A 76 7.82 4.02 32.51
N LEU A 77 7.40 3.79 31.26
CA LEU A 77 7.55 2.49 30.60
C LEU A 77 9.00 2.27 30.14
N PRO A 78 9.52 1.04 30.23
CA PRO A 78 10.87 0.73 29.77
C PRO A 78 11.03 0.91 28.24
N GLU A 79 9.96 0.78 27.47
CA GLU A 79 9.95 1.00 26.02
C GLU A 79 9.85 2.48 25.62
N TYR A 80 9.68 3.41 26.56
CA TYR A 80 9.48 4.82 26.25
C TYR A 80 10.64 5.41 25.45
N GLY A 81 11.88 5.16 25.89
CA GLY A 81 13.07 5.70 25.23
C GLY A 81 13.23 5.20 23.79
N SER A 82 12.98 3.91 23.54
CA SER A 82 13.07 3.33 22.19
C SER A 82 11.93 3.79 21.28
N LEU A 83 10.70 3.96 21.80
CA LEU A 83 9.58 4.53 21.05
C LEU A 83 9.77 6.01 20.73
N LEU A 84 10.37 6.75 21.66
CA LEU A 84 10.75 8.15 21.44
C LEU A 84 11.76 8.26 20.30
N GLU A 85 12.83 7.47 20.34
CA GLU A 85 13.80 7.39 19.24
C GLU A 85 13.13 7.02 17.91
N LEU A 86 12.29 5.98 17.92
CA LEU A 86 11.57 5.54 16.73
C LEU A 86 10.70 6.67 16.15
N TYR A 87 9.98 7.39 17.00
CA TYR A 87 9.14 8.51 16.60
C TYR A 87 9.96 9.67 16.02
N LEU A 88 11.10 10.00 16.62
CA LEU A 88 12.03 11.00 16.09
C LEU A 88 12.48 10.63 14.67
N VAL A 89 13.02 9.43 14.50
CA VAL A 89 13.66 8.97 13.26
C VAL A 89 12.65 8.72 12.15
N HIS A 90 11.49 8.15 12.45
CA HIS A 90 10.52 7.72 11.44
C HIS A 90 9.37 8.70 11.22
N VAL A 91 9.16 9.67 12.11
CA VAL A 91 8.06 10.64 12.00
C VAL A 91 8.58 12.06 11.93
N LEU A 92 9.26 12.57 12.96
CA LEU A 92 9.60 14.00 13.01
C LEU A 92 10.67 14.40 11.98
N LEU A 93 11.78 13.66 11.90
CA LEU A 93 12.89 13.99 11.01
C LEU A 93 12.50 13.92 9.52
N PRO A 94 11.80 12.88 9.02
CA PRO A 94 11.37 12.83 7.62
C PRO A 94 10.41 13.96 7.25
N LEU A 95 9.60 14.42 8.20
CA LEU A 95 8.65 15.52 8.03
C LEU A 95 9.27 16.91 8.24
N GLY A 96 10.58 17.01 8.52
CA GLY A 96 11.26 18.28 8.75
C GLY A 96 10.85 18.99 10.05
N ARG A 97 10.28 18.27 11.02
CA ARG A 97 9.83 18.81 12.32
C ARG A 97 10.99 18.93 13.31
N PHE A 98 12.05 19.64 12.94
CA PHE A 98 13.30 19.69 13.70
C PHE A 98 13.16 20.39 15.05
N GLU A 99 12.45 21.52 15.13
CA GLU A 99 12.27 22.24 16.40
C GLU A 99 11.55 21.37 17.44
N GLY A 100 10.42 20.76 17.03
CA GLY A 100 9.70 19.83 17.90
C GLY A 100 10.52 18.60 18.28
N ALA A 101 11.40 18.10 17.39
CA ALA A 101 12.31 17.00 17.70
C ALA A 101 13.33 17.39 18.78
N GLU A 102 13.90 18.59 18.71
CA GLU A 102 14.86 19.04 19.72
C GLU A 102 14.21 19.30 21.08
N GLU A 103 13.02 19.91 21.10
CA GLU A 103 12.25 20.12 22.32
C GLU A 103 11.95 18.80 23.03
N LEU A 104 11.52 17.79 22.26
CA LEU A 104 11.22 16.45 22.75
C LEU A 104 12.45 15.76 23.36
N VAL A 105 13.62 15.89 22.71
CA VAL A 105 14.89 15.33 23.22
C VAL A 105 15.38 16.06 24.46
N ARG A 106 15.27 17.40 24.51
CA ARG A 106 15.71 18.20 25.66
C ARG A 106 14.83 17.99 26.89
N GLY A 107 13.52 17.82 26.69
CA GLY A 107 12.55 17.58 27.75
C GLY A 107 12.43 16.13 28.21
N CYS A 108 13.20 15.20 27.62
CA CYS A 108 13.14 13.78 27.95
C CYS A 108 14.16 13.39 29.02
N ASP A 109 13.68 12.95 30.18
CA ASP A 109 14.53 12.42 31.26
C ASP A 109 14.95 10.96 31.06
N ALA A 110 14.37 10.25 30.08
CA ALA A 110 14.70 8.85 29.81
C ALA A 110 16.05 8.67 29.10
N PHE A 111 16.61 9.73 28.50
CA PHE A 111 17.91 9.68 27.84
C PHE A 111 19.02 10.16 28.78
N ASP A 112 20.13 9.43 28.78
CA ASP A 112 21.36 9.91 29.40
C ASP A 112 21.95 11.10 28.61
N GLY A 113 22.94 11.78 29.19
CA GLY A 113 23.55 12.95 28.58
C GLY A 113 24.23 12.67 27.23
N GLU A 114 24.80 11.47 27.05
CA GLU A 114 25.48 11.07 25.81
C GLU A 114 24.48 10.76 24.70
N GLN A 115 23.44 9.99 25.00
CA GLN A 115 22.30 9.70 24.12
C GLN A 115 21.62 10.99 23.67
N ARG A 116 21.38 11.92 24.61
CA ARG A 116 20.76 13.21 24.29
C ARG A 116 21.62 14.01 23.31
N LEU A 117 22.94 14.07 23.51
CA LEU A 117 23.86 14.73 22.59
C LEU A 117 23.91 14.02 21.23
N ALA A 118 23.91 12.69 21.21
CA ALA A 118 23.88 11.91 19.97
C ALA A 118 22.62 12.21 19.14
N PHE A 119 21.43 12.25 19.77
CA PHE A 119 20.19 12.59 19.08
C PHE A 119 20.17 14.02 18.56
N LEU A 120 20.66 14.99 19.34
CA LEU A 120 20.78 16.38 18.86
C LEU A 120 21.73 16.47 17.66
N GLY A 121 22.80 15.68 17.65
CA GLY A 121 23.67 15.51 16.48
C GLY A 121 22.91 15.00 15.26
N THR A 122 22.17 13.90 15.41
CA THR A 122 21.33 13.32 14.34
C THR A 122 20.30 14.32 13.80
N ILE A 123 19.68 15.12 14.67
CA ILE A 123 18.73 16.16 14.26
C ILE A 123 19.44 17.24 13.41
N CYS A 124 20.63 17.68 13.83
CA CYS A 124 21.42 18.69 13.11
C CYS A 124 21.86 18.17 11.72
N GLU A 125 22.33 16.93 11.66
CA GLU A 125 22.70 16.26 10.40
C GLU A 125 21.50 16.12 9.48
N SER A 126 20.36 15.65 10.00
CA SER A 126 19.13 15.50 9.25
C SER A 126 18.64 16.84 8.68
N ARG A 127 18.70 17.91 9.47
CA ARG A 127 18.36 19.28 9.05
C ARG A 127 19.24 19.75 7.90
N SER A 128 20.56 19.53 8.02
CA SER A 128 21.54 19.89 6.98
C SER A 128 21.27 19.15 5.67
N GLN A 129 21.00 17.84 5.75
CA GLN A 129 20.64 17.03 4.58
C GLN A 129 19.31 17.48 3.95
N TRP A 130 18.35 17.92 4.77
CA TRP A 130 17.07 18.42 4.31
C TRP A 130 17.23 19.73 3.53
N ALA A 131 18.02 20.68 4.06
CA ALA A 131 18.36 21.92 3.37
C ALA A 131 19.06 21.66 2.02
N GLN A 132 20.01 20.72 1.98
CA GLN A 132 20.69 20.34 0.72
C GLN A 132 19.73 19.73 -0.32
N ARG A 133 18.74 18.94 0.11
CA ARG A 133 17.70 18.39 -0.78
C ARG A 133 16.78 19.49 -1.32
N GLU A 134 16.45 20.48 -0.50
CA GLU A 134 15.64 21.63 -0.91
C GLU A 134 16.39 22.50 -1.96
N GLU A 135 17.68 22.75 -1.73
CA GLU A 135 18.53 23.53 -2.62
C GLU A 135 18.77 22.82 -3.95
N THR A 136 19.00 21.50 -3.93
CA THR A 136 19.11 20.70 -5.16
C THR A 136 17.81 20.58 -5.94
N ARG A 137 16.65 20.56 -5.26
CA ARG A 137 15.33 20.66 -5.94
C ARG A 137 15.12 22.03 -6.57
N SER A 138 15.42 23.09 -5.84
CA SER A 138 15.28 24.48 -6.31
C SER A 138 16.22 24.75 -7.50
N ALA A 139 17.47 24.29 -7.45
CA ALA A 139 18.41 24.39 -8.56
C ALA A 139 17.97 23.55 -9.79
N ALA A 140 17.36 22.38 -9.56
CA ALA A 140 16.79 21.58 -10.65
C ALA A 140 15.53 22.20 -11.27
N GLU A 141 14.82 23.07 -10.54
CA GLU A 141 13.68 23.85 -11.02
C GLU A 141 14.13 25.16 -11.71
N GLU A 142 15.19 25.81 -11.24
CA GLU A 142 15.76 27.02 -11.88
C GLU A 142 16.54 26.71 -13.17
N GLN A 143 17.17 25.54 -13.29
CA GLN A 143 17.86 25.13 -14.52
C GLN A 143 16.91 24.64 -15.65
N GLN A 144 15.59 24.63 -15.41
CA GLN A 144 14.60 24.06 -16.34
C GLN A 144 14.12 25.00 -17.46
N ASP A 145 14.66 26.22 -17.64
CA ASP A 145 14.10 27.19 -18.59
C ASP A 145 14.90 27.44 -19.90
N PRO A 146 15.73 26.48 -20.38
CA PRO A 146 15.71 26.23 -21.84
C PRO A 146 15.86 24.75 -22.23
N VAL A 147 16.00 23.82 -21.26
CA VAL A 147 16.30 22.41 -21.54
C VAL A 147 15.04 21.53 -21.56
N THR A 148 13.96 21.94 -20.89
CA THR A 148 12.68 21.20 -20.86
C THR A 148 12.02 21.06 -22.22
N GLU A 149 12.19 22.03 -23.14
CA GLU A 149 11.68 21.91 -24.52
C GLU A 149 12.37 20.77 -25.30
N THR A 150 13.68 20.57 -25.08
CA THR A 150 14.44 19.52 -25.77
C THR A 150 14.13 18.13 -25.22
N VAL A 151 13.97 17.98 -23.91
CA VAL A 151 13.68 16.69 -23.26
C VAL A 151 12.22 16.26 -23.47
N LEU A 152 11.27 17.21 -23.39
CA LEU A 152 9.85 16.93 -23.69
C LEU A 152 9.65 16.64 -25.19
N GLY A 153 10.41 17.31 -26.07
CA GLY A 153 10.49 17.00 -27.50
C GLY A 153 11.04 15.60 -27.78
N VAL A 154 12.14 15.22 -27.13
CA VAL A 154 12.76 13.88 -27.31
C VAL A 154 11.91 12.76 -26.70
N LEU A 155 11.28 12.98 -25.55
CA LEU A 155 10.38 12.01 -24.90
C LEU A 155 9.10 11.82 -25.74
N SER A 156 8.48 12.92 -26.21
CA SER A 156 7.30 12.85 -27.07
C SER A 156 7.60 12.17 -28.41
N GLN A 157 8.77 12.41 -29.00
CA GLN A 157 9.19 11.77 -30.23
C GLN A 157 9.46 10.26 -30.03
N LYS A 158 10.04 9.85 -28.90
CA LYS A 158 10.18 8.42 -28.54
C LYS A 158 8.84 7.75 -28.27
N LEU A 159 7.91 8.43 -27.59
CA LEU A 159 6.55 7.92 -27.34
C LEU A 159 5.76 7.79 -28.65
N LEU A 160 5.86 8.75 -29.56
CA LEU A 160 5.26 8.67 -30.90
C LEU A 160 5.89 7.56 -31.74
N ALA A 161 7.22 7.38 -31.66
CA ALA A 161 7.90 6.27 -32.32
C ALA A 161 7.46 4.91 -31.75
N MET A 162 7.33 4.77 -30.43
CA MET A 162 6.81 3.55 -29.81
C MET A 162 5.34 3.31 -30.16
N LEU A 163 4.49 4.34 -30.17
CA LEU A 163 3.08 4.22 -30.55
C LEU A 163 2.90 3.85 -32.02
N THR A 164 3.76 4.35 -32.92
CA THR A 164 3.70 3.99 -34.34
C THR A 164 4.18 2.56 -34.58
N LEU A 165 5.22 2.11 -33.86
CA LEU A 165 5.65 0.71 -33.85
C LEU A 165 4.57 -0.22 -33.29
N LEU A 166 3.92 0.17 -32.18
CA LEU A 166 2.84 -0.60 -31.57
C LEU A 166 1.63 -0.68 -32.50
N ARG A 167 1.22 0.43 -33.12
CA ARG A 167 0.13 0.44 -34.12
C ARG A 167 0.47 -0.42 -35.34
N ARG A 168 1.73 -0.44 -35.78
CA ARG A 168 2.19 -1.28 -36.89
C ARG A 168 2.17 -2.76 -36.51
N ALA A 169 2.60 -3.10 -35.30
CA ALA A 169 2.51 -4.46 -34.76
C ALA A 169 1.04 -4.89 -34.61
N LEU A 170 0.16 -4.02 -34.10
CA LEU A 170 -1.27 -4.30 -33.95
C LEU A 170 -1.96 -4.53 -35.30
N ARG A 171 -1.66 -3.72 -36.32
CA ARG A 171 -2.17 -3.95 -37.69
C ARG A 171 -1.63 -5.25 -38.30
N SER A 172 -0.37 -5.58 -38.04
CA SER A 172 0.24 -6.84 -38.49
C SER A 172 -0.42 -8.06 -37.84
N MET A 173 -0.61 -8.02 -36.52
CA MET A 173 -1.31 -9.06 -35.76
C MET A 173 -2.79 -9.13 -36.12
N SER A 174 -3.44 -8.00 -36.42
CA SER A 174 -4.84 -7.96 -36.86
C SER A 174 -5.07 -8.82 -38.11
N ASN A 175 -4.14 -8.81 -39.06
CA ASN A 175 -4.22 -9.68 -40.25
C ASN A 175 -4.10 -11.18 -39.89
N HIS A 176 -3.47 -11.51 -38.76
CA HIS A 176 -3.41 -12.86 -38.23
C HIS A 176 -4.65 -13.23 -37.40
N PHE A 177 -5.28 -12.27 -36.72
CA PHE A 177 -6.52 -12.46 -35.96
C PHE A 177 -7.74 -12.79 -36.83
N TYR A 178 -7.78 -12.34 -38.10
CA TYR A 178 -8.85 -12.69 -39.04
C TYR A 178 -8.86 -14.17 -39.46
N LEU A 179 -7.75 -14.89 -39.25
CA LEU A 179 -7.60 -16.32 -39.57
C LEU A 179 -7.81 -17.23 -38.35
N LEU A 180 -7.84 -16.68 -37.13
CA LEU A 180 -8.09 -17.48 -35.94
C LEU A 180 -9.58 -17.86 -35.85
N PRO A 181 -9.91 -19.13 -35.55
CA PRO A 181 -11.30 -19.53 -35.40
C PRO A 181 -11.94 -18.69 -34.28
N TYR A 182 -12.98 -17.93 -34.63
CA TYR A 182 -13.70 -16.99 -33.76
C TYR A 182 -14.03 -17.56 -32.37
N LYS A 183 -14.26 -18.88 -32.27
CA LYS A 183 -14.47 -19.62 -31.01
C LYS A 183 -13.28 -19.54 -30.04
N LYS A 184 -12.04 -19.61 -30.53
CA LYS A 184 -10.84 -19.53 -29.69
C LYS A 184 -10.57 -18.10 -29.20
N MET A 185 -10.90 -17.10 -30.02
CA MET A 185 -10.82 -15.69 -29.63
C MET A 185 -11.87 -15.38 -28.54
N LEU A 186 -13.12 -15.80 -28.74
CA LEU A 186 -14.17 -15.68 -27.71
C LEU A 186 -13.78 -16.36 -26.41
N LEU A 187 -13.20 -17.56 -26.47
CA LEU A 187 -12.70 -18.27 -25.29
C LEU A 187 -11.57 -17.50 -24.61
N ALA A 188 -10.59 -16.98 -25.38
CA ALA A 188 -9.50 -16.19 -24.83
C ALA A 188 -10.00 -14.89 -24.19
N THR A 189 -10.95 -14.19 -24.82
CA THR A 189 -11.60 -13.00 -24.27
C THR A 189 -12.42 -13.33 -23.03
N PHE A 190 -13.14 -14.46 -23.01
CA PHE A 190 -13.88 -14.93 -21.83
C PHE A 190 -12.95 -15.31 -20.68
N LEU A 191 -11.83 -16.00 -20.96
CA LEU A 191 -10.81 -16.31 -19.97
C LEU A 191 -10.15 -15.04 -19.44
N LEU A 192 -9.81 -14.08 -20.30
CA LEU A 192 -9.27 -12.80 -19.90
C LEU A 192 -10.27 -12.02 -19.04
N TYR A 193 -11.55 -12.02 -19.40
CA TYR A 193 -12.62 -11.45 -18.59
C TYR A 193 -12.72 -12.12 -17.22
N LEU A 194 -12.67 -13.45 -17.17
CA LEU A 194 -12.65 -14.19 -15.90
C LEU A 194 -11.41 -13.85 -15.07
N VAL A 195 -10.23 -13.72 -15.69
CA VAL A 195 -8.99 -13.32 -15.02
C VAL A 195 -9.11 -11.91 -14.44
N VAL A 196 -9.55 -10.92 -15.24
CA VAL A 196 -9.70 -9.53 -14.78
C VAL A 196 -10.77 -9.43 -13.68
N VAL A 197 -11.88 -10.16 -13.79
CA VAL A 197 -12.96 -10.14 -12.80
C VAL A 197 -12.66 -11.01 -11.56
N ARG A 198 -11.75 -11.99 -11.65
CA ARG A 198 -11.37 -12.88 -10.52
C ARG A 198 -10.02 -12.57 -9.88
N LEU A 199 -9.25 -11.61 -10.40
CA LEU A 199 -8.05 -11.11 -9.73
C LEU A 199 -8.31 -9.91 -8.81
N ASP A 200 -9.57 -9.48 -8.65
CA ASP A 200 -9.96 -8.61 -7.54
C ASP A 200 -10.57 -9.46 -6.40
N PRO A 201 -9.80 -9.77 -5.33
CA PRO A 201 -10.27 -10.59 -4.21
C PRO A 201 -11.31 -9.90 -3.32
N ALA A 202 -11.76 -8.67 -3.64
CA ALA A 202 -12.63 -7.88 -2.77
C ALA A 202 -14.11 -7.78 -3.21
N SER A 203 -14.58 -8.48 -4.26
CA SER A 203 -15.99 -8.38 -4.70
C SER A 203 -16.85 -9.64 -4.44
N PRO A 204 -17.70 -9.68 -3.39
CA PRO A 204 -18.57 -10.82 -3.08
C PRO A 204 -19.91 -10.86 -3.85
N THR A 205 -20.13 -9.99 -4.85
CA THR A 205 -21.47 -9.77 -5.44
C THR A 205 -21.80 -10.54 -6.73
N SER A 206 -20.93 -11.40 -7.26
CA SER A 206 -21.19 -12.15 -8.51
C SER A 206 -21.40 -13.67 -8.35
N LEU A 207 -21.35 -14.19 -7.12
CA LEU A 207 -21.57 -15.62 -6.81
C LEU A 207 -22.87 -16.23 -7.38
N PRO A 208 -24.05 -15.57 -7.31
CA PRO A 208 -25.28 -16.19 -7.81
C PRO A 208 -25.35 -16.24 -9.35
N PHE A 209 -24.71 -15.30 -10.04
CA PHE A 209 -24.69 -15.26 -11.51
C PHE A 209 -23.80 -16.37 -12.09
N ILE A 210 -22.65 -16.62 -11.46
CA ILE A 210 -21.72 -17.68 -11.88
C ILE A 210 -22.31 -19.05 -11.61
N TYR A 211 -23.01 -19.24 -10.48
CA TYR A 211 -23.74 -20.48 -10.22
C TYR A 211 -24.83 -20.73 -11.27
N LYS A 212 -25.60 -19.70 -11.64
CA LYS A 212 -26.58 -19.79 -12.74
C LYS A 212 -25.93 -20.11 -14.08
N LEU A 213 -24.78 -19.52 -14.41
CA LEU A 213 -24.04 -19.82 -15.64
C LEU A 213 -23.54 -21.26 -15.68
N VAL A 214 -22.96 -21.75 -14.58
CA VAL A 214 -22.52 -23.15 -14.46
C VAL A 214 -23.72 -24.10 -14.55
N GLN A 215 -24.85 -23.75 -13.95
CA GLN A 215 -26.09 -24.53 -14.03
C GLN A 215 -26.62 -24.59 -15.48
N LEU A 216 -26.69 -23.44 -16.16
CA LEU A 216 -27.09 -23.38 -17.57
C LEU A 216 -26.14 -24.17 -18.47
N PHE A 217 -24.82 -24.10 -18.18
CA PHE A 217 -23.83 -24.88 -18.93
C PHE A 217 -23.99 -26.38 -18.69
N ARG A 218 -24.21 -26.82 -17.45
CA ARG A 218 -24.52 -28.22 -17.13
C ARG A 218 -25.82 -28.69 -17.80
N GLN A 219 -26.84 -27.84 -17.83
CA GLN A 219 -28.14 -28.17 -18.40
C GLN A 219 -28.06 -28.28 -19.94
N ALA A 220 -27.32 -27.39 -20.57
CA ALA A 220 -26.99 -27.49 -22.00
C ALA A 220 -26.13 -28.73 -22.30
N TRP A 221 -25.14 -29.04 -21.45
CA TRP A 221 -24.32 -30.25 -21.59
C TRP A 221 -25.15 -31.54 -21.46
N ALA A 222 -26.08 -31.59 -20.50
CA ALA A 222 -26.99 -32.71 -20.30
C ALA A 222 -27.96 -32.89 -21.48
N ALA A 223 -28.40 -31.80 -22.11
CA ALA A 223 -29.24 -31.85 -23.31
C ALA A 223 -28.47 -32.32 -24.56
N VAL A 224 -27.21 -31.88 -24.71
CA VAL A 224 -26.36 -32.25 -25.86
C VAL A 224 -25.87 -33.71 -25.77
N LEU A 225 -25.76 -34.28 -24.56
CA LEU A 225 -25.33 -35.66 -24.34
C LEU A 225 -26.44 -36.60 -23.88
N SER A 226 -27.70 -36.15 -23.90
CA SER A 226 -28.82 -37.06 -23.67
C SER A 226 -28.87 -38.07 -24.83
N PRO A 227 -28.75 -39.38 -24.56
CA PRO A 227 -28.83 -40.39 -25.58
C PRO A 227 -30.26 -40.39 -26.14
N VAL A 228 -30.38 -40.04 -27.40
CA VAL A 228 -31.63 -40.17 -28.18
C VAL A 228 -32.15 -41.59 -28.02
N HIS A 229 -33.34 -41.71 -27.43
CA HIS A 229 -34.10 -42.95 -27.33
C HIS A 229 -34.23 -43.59 -28.72
N ARG A 230 -33.72 -44.81 -28.87
CA ARG A 230 -33.82 -45.64 -30.07
C ARG A 230 -35.26 -46.13 -30.20
N PRO A 231 -35.98 -45.91 -31.32
CA PRO A 231 -37.29 -46.51 -31.52
C PRO A 231 -37.15 -48.04 -31.71
N PRO A 232 -38.16 -48.83 -31.33
CA PRO A 232 -38.11 -50.29 -31.41
C PRO A 232 -38.09 -50.76 -32.86
N ILE A 233 -37.12 -51.61 -33.19
CA ILE A 233 -37.04 -52.32 -34.47
C ILE A 233 -38.02 -53.49 -34.37
N ARG A 234 -38.99 -53.52 -35.29
CA ARG A 234 -39.91 -54.63 -35.53
C ARG A 234 -39.27 -55.49 -36.62
N ASP A 235 -39.01 -56.75 -36.31
CA ASP A 235 -39.26 -57.97 -37.12
C ASP A 235 -38.80 -59.20 -36.33
#